data_AF-X1B9K6-F1
#
_entry.id   AF-X1B9K6-F1
#
_cell.length_a   1.000
_cell.length_b   1.000
_cell.length_c   1.000
_cell.angle_alpha   90.00
_cell.angle_beta   90.00
_cell.angle_gamma   90.00
#
_symmetry.space_group_name_H-M   'P 1'
#
loop_
_entity.id
_entity.type
_entity.pdbx_description
1 polymer ?
#
loop_
_entity_poly.entity_id
_entity_poly.type
_entity_poly.pdbx_seq_one_letter_code
_entity_poly.pdbx_strand_id
1 'polypeptide(L)' 'RNSENVYANNLMEKILAKDNMNQAYRQVVRNKGKHGIDGMTVDELLPYL' A
#
# COMPACT_ATOMS: atom_id res chain seq x y z
N ARG A 1 6.65 -18.23 27.64
CA ARG A 1 5.50 -17.54 27.02
C ARG A 1 6.04 -16.91 25.75
N ASN A 2 5.87 -17.57 24.60
CA ASN A 2 6.09 -16.90 23.32
C ASN A 2 5.10 -15.73 23.32
N SER A 3 5.63 -14.51 23.43
CA SER A 3 4.87 -13.31 23.11
C SER A 3 4.54 -13.41 21.64
N GLU A 4 3.39 -14.02 21.32
CA GLU A 4 2.77 -13.86 20.01
C GLU A 4 2.82 -12.37 19.70
N ASN A 5 3.49 -12.02 18.62
CA ASN A 5 3.60 -10.64 18.21
C ASN A 5 2.20 -10.21 17.76
N VAL A 6 1.42 -9.67 18.70
CA VAL A 6 0.01 -9.29 18.52
C VAL A 6 -0.14 -8.32 17.34
N TYR A 7 0.93 -7.59 16.99
CA TYR A 7 0.99 -6.70 15.84
C TYR A 7 1.21 -7.41 14.51
N ALA A 8 1.86 -8.58 14.50
CA ALA A 8 2.05 -9.41 13.31
C ALA A 8 0.85 -10.32 13.00
N ASN A 9 -0.03 -10.56 13.99
CA ASN A 9 -1.24 -11.35 13.79
C ASN A 9 -2.12 -10.73 12.70
N ASN A 10 -2.30 -11.51 11.62
CA ASN A 10 -3.06 -11.17 10.42
C ASN A 10 -2.60 -9.87 9.74
N LEU A 11 -1.31 -9.54 9.85
CA LEU A 11 -0.76 -8.30 9.30
C LEU A 11 -0.87 -8.26 7.78
N MET A 12 -0.66 -9.38 7.09
CA MET A 12 -0.75 -9.44 5.63
C MET A 12 -2.17 -9.15 5.14
N GLU A 13 -3.17 -9.72 5.81
CA GLU A 13 -4.59 -9.50 5.56
C GLU A 13 -4.97 -8.03 5.78
N LYS A 14 -4.40 -7.38 6.82
CA LYS A 14 -4.59 -5.95 7.08
C LYS A 14 -3.91 -5.07 6.03
N ILE A 15 -2.72 -5.44 5.57
CA ILE A 15 -2.00 -4.72 4.51
C ILE A 15 -2.79 -4.78 3.20
N LEU A 16 -3.30 -5.97 2.84
CA LEU A 16 -4.07 -6.19 1.62
C LEU A 16 -5.54 -5.78 1.73
N ALA A 17 -6.00 -5.32 2.90
CA ALA A 17 -7.37 -4.86 3.07
C ALA A 17 -7.69 -3.70 2.12
N LYS A 18 -8.85 -3.76 1.47
CA LYS A 18 -9.32 -2.77 0.48
C LYS A 18 -9.18 -1.33 0.96
N ASP A 19 -9.52 -1.06 2.22
CA ASP A 19 -9.45 0.29 2.78
C ASP A 19 -8.01 0.78 2.94
N ASN A 20 -7.09 -0.11 3.33
CA ASN A 20 -5.67 0.21 3.46
C ASN A 20 -5.03 0.48 2.09
N MET A 21 -5.30 -0.39 1.10
CA MET A 21 -4.81 -0.21 -0.27
C MET A 21 -5.29 1.10 -0.88
N ASN A 22 -6.57 1.45 -0.70
CA ASN A 22 -7.12 2.72 -1.17
C ASN A 22 -6.50 3.94 -0.47
N GLN A 23 -6.19 3.85 0.82
CA GLN A 23 -5.48 4.91 1.54
C GLN A 23 -4.05 5.09 1.00
N ALA A 24 -3.33 3.98 0.81
CA ALA A 24 -1.99 3.98 0.23
C ALA A 24 -1.98 4.62 -1.16
N TYR A 25 -2.93 4.24 -2.03
CA TYR A 25 -3.09 4.83 -3.36
C TYR A 25 -3.25 6.36 -3.31
N ARG A 26 -4.21 6.86 -2.53
CA ARG A 26 -4.46 8.31 -2.41
C ARG A 26 -3.23 9.05 -1.89
N GLN A 27 -2.49 8.44 -0.97
CA GLN A 27 -1.27 9.01 -0.43
C GLN A 27 -0.17 9.12 -1.50
N VAL A 28 0.00 8.08 -2.33
CA VAL A 28 0.98 8.07 -3.43
C VAL A 28 0.63 9.13 -4.48
N VAL A 29 -0.64 9.21 -4.89
CA VAL A 29 -1.14 10.26 -5.79
C VAL A 29 -0.89 11.65 -5.23
N ARG A 30 -1.15 11.86 -3.93
CA ARG A 30 -0.91 13.16 -3.26
C ARG A 30 0.56 13.54 -3.20
N ASN A 31 1.46 12.58 -3.06
CA ASN A 31 2.90 12.83 -2.94
C ASN A 31 3.52 13.31 -4.26
N LYS A 32 2.87 13.09 -5.42
CA LYS A 32 3.29 13.60 -6.74
C LYS A 32 4.79 13.35 -7.05
N GLY A 33 5.32 12.23 -6.59
CA GLY A 33 6.71 11.85 -6.82
C GLY A 33 7.01 11.63 -8.30
N LYS A 34 8.29 11.71 -8.67
CA LYS A 34 8.73 11.27 -10.01
C LYS A 34 8.58 9.75 -10.13
N HIS A 35 8.32 9.29 -11.34
CA HIS A 35 8.29 7.87 -11.69
C HIS A 35 9.61 7.18 -11.34
N GLY A 36 9.54 5.89 -11.04
CA GLY A 36 10.70 5.06 -10.76
C GLY A 36 11.51 4.73 -12.01
N ILE A 37 12.35 3.70 -11.90
CA ILE A 37 13.13 3.15 -13.02
C ILE A 37 12.23 2.51 -14.10
N ASP A 38 11.02 2.10 -13.72
CA ASP A 38 9.99 1.54 -14.60
C ASP A 38 9.28 2.59 -15.47
N GLY A 39 9.44 3.88 -15.15
CA GLY A 39 8.78 4.97 -15.86
C GLY A 39 7.28 5.13 -15.56
N MET A 40 6.72 4.35 -14.62
CA MET A 40 5.29 4.38 -14.34
C MET A 40 4.92 5.63 -13.53
N THR A 41 3.96 6.38 -14.03
CA THR A 41 3.41 7.61 -13.44
C THR A 41 2.25 7.29 -12.49
N VAL A 42 1.92 8.25 -11.62
CA VAL A 42 0.88 8.08 -10.59
C VAL A 42 -0.51 7.87 -11.19
N ASP A 43 -0.74 8.32 -12.42
CA ASP A 43 -2.00 8.18 -13.15
C ASP A 43 -2.21 6.74 -13.67
N GLU A 44 -1.13 5.96 -13.77
CA GLU A 44 -1.14 4.57 -14.24
C GLU A 44 -1.36 3.55 -13.10
N LEU A 45 -1.50 4.01 -11.85
CA LEU A 45 -1.63 3.14 -10.67
C LEU A 45 -3.04 2.57 -10.43
N LEU A 46 -4.10 3.21 -10.94
CA LEU A 46 -5.49 2.82 -10.65
C LEU A 46 -5.85 1.37 -11.04
N PRO A 47 -5.37 0.80 -12.16
CA PRO A 47 -5.68 -0.58 -12.54
C PRO A 47 -5.15 -1.68 -11.60
N TYR A 48 -4.29 -1.33 -10.64
CA TYR A 48 -3.65 -2.29 -9.73
C TYR A 48 -4.27 -2.33 -8.32
N LEU A 49 -5.45 -1.72 -8.16
CA LEU A 49 -6.27 -1.68 -6.93
C LEU A 49 -7.56 -2.47 -7.07
#